data_AF-A0A2X2VLC6-F1
#
_entry.id   AF-A0A2X2VLC6-F1
#
_cell.length_a   1.000
_cell.length_b   1.000
_cell.length_c   1.000
_cell.angle_alpha   90.00
_cell.angle_beta   90.00
_cell.angle_gamma   90.00
#
_symmetry.space_group_name_H-M   'P 1'
#
loop_
_entity.id
_entity.type
_entity.pdbx_description
1 polymer ?
#
loop_
_entity_poly.entity_id
_entity_poly.type
_entity_poly.pdbx_seq_one_letter_code
_entity_poly.pdbx_strand_id
1 'polypeptide(L)'
;MFVNISQKKNITIPRHFYEFHVSLFPELEKYFLDISRKYWDFYENYFPWEDFHSVVFIGDKRLYSSIGGYFAKLKEVQVFYFEPGPYGTMIFDPKGVNCNMSITTASLDMMRNNVNEDEIEYLYNKCITSVSEKKFYEKNIGSYFRKIKDVLQSVPPIYF
;
A
#
# COMPACT_ATOMS: atom_id res chain seq x y z
N MET A 1 26.15 -21.94 -3.79
CA MET A 1 25.68 -22.88 -2.75
C MET A 1 24.18 -23.03 -2.95
N PHE A 2 23.72 -24.17 -3.48
CA PHE A 2 22.29 -24.39 -3.74
C PHE A 2 21.60 -24.67 -2.41
N VAL A 3 20.71 -23.77 -1.98
CA VAL A 3 19.87 -24.00 -0.81
C VAL A 3 18.76 -24.95 -1.23
N ASN A 4 18.70 -26.08 -0.54
CA ASN A 4 17.70 -27.12 -0.73
C ASN A 4 16.33 -26.60 -0.24
N ILE A 5 15.50 -26.06 -1.15
CA ILE A 5 14.15 -25.58 -0.84
C ILE A 5 13.20 -26.78 -0.81
N SER A 6 13.18 -27.55 0.28
CA SER A 6 12.08 -28.49 0.54
C SER A 6 12.05 -29.02 1.98
N GLN A 7 12.07 -28.12 2.96
CA GLN A 7 11.36 -28.43 4.21
C GLN A 7 10.28 -27.37 4.35
N LYS A 8 9.02 -27.75 4.11
CA LYS A 8 7.86 -26.92 4.43
C LYS A 8 7.88 -26.68 5.93
N LYS A 9 8.56 -25.61 6.37
CA LYS A 9 8.34 -25.06 7.70
C LYS A 9 6.84 -24.80 7.81
N ASN A 10 6.24 -25.25 8.90
CA ASN A 10 4.84 -24.97 9.17
C ASN A 10 4.75 -23.51 9.64
N ILE A 11 4.92 -22.57 8.70
CA ILE A 11 4.92 -21.14 8.97
C ILE A 11 3.48 -20.71 9.22
N THR A 12 3.22 -20.28 10.44
CA THR A 12 1.95 -19.64 10.80
C THR A 12 2.03 -18.18 10.40
N ILE A 13 1.32 -17.80 9.33
CA ILE A 13 1.17 -16.40 8.93
C ILE A 13 0.10 -15.75 9.82
N PRO A 14 0.43 -14.70 10.59
CA PRO A 14 -0.56 -13.96 11.36
C PRO A 14 -1.71 -13.42 10.48
N ARG A 15 -2.96 -13.60 10.95
CA ARG A 15 -4.18 -13.21 10.20
C ARG A 15 -4.16 -11.74 9.77
N HIS A 16 -3.63 -10.85 10.60
CA HIS A 16 -3.62 -9.41 10.34
C HIS A 16 -2.91 -9.02 9.03
N PHE A 17 -2.03 -9.86 8.48
CA PHE A 17 -1.37 -9.60 7.20
C PHE A 17 -2.29 -9.68 5.99
N TYR A 18 -3.36 -10.48 6.08
CA TYR A 18 -4.30 -10.73 4.98
C TYR A 18 -5.76 -10.42 5.35
N GLU A 19 -6.02 -9.99 6.58
CA GLU A 19 -7.35 -9.65 7.09
C GLU A 19 -8.09 -8.61 6.25
N PHE A 20 -7.39 -7.57 5.77
CA PHE A 20 -7.99 -6.57 4.88
C PHE A 20 -8.60 -7.22 3.63
N HIS A 21 -7.89 -8.17 3.01
CA HIS A 21 -8.36 -8.83 1.80
C HIS A 21 -9.50 -9.80 2.10
N VAL A 22 -9.43 -10.52 3.22
CA VAL A 22 -10.51 -11.38 3.71
C VAL A 22 -11.77 -10.58 4.00
N SER A 23 -11.64 -9.36 4.52
CA SER A 23 -12.79 -8.48 4.78
C SER A 23 -13.51 -8.06 3.49
N LEU A 24 -12.79 -8.01 2.36
CA LEU A 24 -13.33 -7.69 1.04
C LEU A 24 -13.90 -8.92 0.32
N PHE A 25 -13.22 -10.07 0.45
CA PHE A 25 -13.57 -11.33 -0.23
C PHE A 25 -13.38 -12.53 0.71
N PRO A 26 -14.32 -12.79 1.65
CA PRO A 26 -14.17 -13.84 2.66
C PRO A 26 -13.98 -15.25 2.07
N GLU A 27 -14.61 -15.53 0.95
CA GLU A 27 -14.52 -16.80 0.22
C GLU A 27 -13.12 -17.10 -0.32
N LEU A 28 -12.27 -16.08 -0.44
CA LEU A 28 -10.89 -16.20 -0.92
C LEU A 28 -9.87 -16.29 0.23
N GLU A 29 -10.28 -16.52 1.48
CA GLU A 29 -9.37 -16.56 2.63
C GLU A 29 -8.18 -17.51 2.44
N LYS A 30 -8.43 -18.74 1.98
CA LYS A 30 -7.36 -19.72 1.71
C LYS A 30 -6.39 -19.20 0.64
N TYR A 31 -6.91 -18.56 -0.40
CA TYR A 31 -6.10 -17.96 -1.46
C TYR A 31 -5.20 -16.85 -0.91
N PHE A 32 -5.75 -15.94 -0.11
CA PHE A 32 -4.94 -14.87 0.50
C PHE A 32 -3.89 -15.40 1.47
N LEU A 33 -4.20 -16.44 2.23
CA LEU A 33 -3.22 -17.13 3.08
C LEU A 33 -2.08 -17.71 2.24
N ASP A 34 -2.39 -18.37 1.12
CA ASP A 34 -1.38 -18.97 0.24
C ASP A 34 -0.50 -17.92 -0.45
N ILE A 35 -1.06 -16.79 -0.89
CA ILE A 35 -0.28 -15.67 -1.43
C ILE A 35 0.58 -15.02 -0.32
N SER A 36 0.05 -14.90 0.90
CA SER A 36 0.80 -14.37 2.04
C SER A 36 2.01 -15.22 2.37
N ARG A 37 1.89 -16.55 2.32
CA ARG A 37 3.02 -17.47 2.49
C ARG A 37 4.10 -17.24 1.44
N LYS A 38 3.73 -17.03 0.17
CA LYS A 38 4.70 -16.73 -0.89
C LYS A 38 5.46 -15.42 -0.62
N TYR A 39 4.77 -14.39 -0.17
CA TYR A 39 5.42 -13.13 0.21
C TYR A 39 6.31 -13.28 1.45
N TRP A 40 5.86 -14.06 2.44
CA TRP A 40 6.67 -14.38 3.60
C TRP A 40 7.97 -15.06 3.18
N ASP A 41 7.89 -16.13 2.40
CA ASP A 41 9.05 -16.87 1.91
C ASP A 41 9.97 -15.96 1.08
N PHE A 42 9.40 -15.10 0.22
CA PHE A 42 10.17 -14.13 -0.54
C PHE A 42 10.96 -13.18 0.36
N TYR A 43 10.30 -12.52 1.32
CA TYR A 43 10.96 -11.54 2.17
C TYR A 43 11.88 -12.16 3.22
N GLU A 44 11.54 -13.33 3.77
CA GLU A 44 12.40 -14.09 4.69
C GLU A 44 13.73 -14.44 4.02
N ASN A 45 13.69 -14.79 2.73
CA ASN A 45 14.91 -15.09 1.97
C ASN A 45 15.61 -13.83 1.47
N TYR A 46 14.89 -12.78 1.08
CA TYR A 46 15.49 -11.60 0.45
C TYR A 46 16.09 -10.64 1.46
N PHE A 47 15.36 -10.31 2.54
CA PHE A 47 15.78 -9.28 3.49
C PHE A 47 17.17 -9.55 4.07
N PRO A 48 17.54 -10.74 4.56
CA PRO A 48 18.82 -10.97 5.22
C PRO A 48 20.06 -10.55 4.43
N TRP A 49 20.05 -10.69 3.10
CA TRP A 49 21.22 -10.48 2.24
C TRP A 49 21.46 -9.03 1.82
N GLU A 50 20.45 -8.18 2.04
CA GLU A 50 20.45 -6.82 1.53
C GLU A 50 20.54 -5.81 2.67
N ASP A 51 21.24 -4.69 2.40
CA ASP A 51 21.39 -3.55 3.30
C ASP A 51 20.61 -2.36 2.75
N PHE A 52 19.38 -2.20 3.22
CA PHE A 52 18.48 -1.13 2.77
C PHE A 52 18.57 0.07 3.70
N HIS A 53 18.79 1.26 3.14
CA HIS A 53 18.59 2.49 3.90
C HIS A 53 17.11 2.73 4.22
N SER A 54 16.22 2.46 3.25
CA SER A 54 14.77 2.56 3.42
C SER A 54 14.05 1.66 2.43
N VAL A 55 12.80 1.33 2.73
CA VAL A 55 11.89 0.58 1.86
C VAL A 55 10.67 1.43 1.54
N VAL A 56 10.24 1.38 0.28
CA VAL A 56 9.09 2.14 -0.22
C VAL A 56 8.05 1.17 -0.77
N PHE A 57 6.82 1.24 -0.26
CA PHE A 57 5.70 0.41 -0.72
C PHE A 57 4.58 1.24 -1.30
N ILE A 58 3.96 0.77 -2.39
CA ILE A 58 2.71 1.37 -2.87
C ILE A 58 1.54 0.85 -2.02
N GLY A 59 0.93 1.73 -1.24
CA GLY A 59 -0.06 1.42 -0.20
C GLY A 59 0.42 0.57 0.95
N ASP A 60 -0.36 0.59 2.03
CA ASP A 60 0.03 0.13 3.36
C ASP A 60 -0.73 -1.14 3.81
N LYS A 61 -1.86 -1.47 3.16
CA LYS A 61 -2.70 -2.65 3.49
C LYS A 61 -2.63 -3.81 2.49
N ARG A 62 -1.81 -3.70 1.44
CA ARG A 62 -1.65 -4.77 0.43
C ARG A 62 -0.82 -5.93 1.00
N LEU A 63 -1.02 -7.16 0.52
CA LEU A 63 -0.35 -8.35 1.08
C LEU A 63 1.18 -8.20 1.09
N TYR A 64 1.76 -7.71 0.00
CA TYR A 64 3.21 -7.50 -0.09
C TYR A 64 3.71 -6.37 0.82
N SER A 65 2.93 -5.31 1.00
CA SER A 65 3.36 -4.14 1.77
C SER A 65 3.24 -4.40 3.27
N SER A 66 2.21 -5.16 3.69
CA SER A 66 2.02 -5.54 5.08
C SER A 66 3.12 -6.51 5.54
N ILE A 67 3.41 -7.54 4.76
CA ILE A 67 4.45 -8.53 5.08
C ILE A 67 5.84 -7.94 4.89
N GLY A 68 6.10 -7.22 3.80
CA GLY A 68 7.39 -6.57 3.57
C GLY A 68 7.70 -5.50 4.62
N GLY A 69 6.69 -4.73 5.03
CA GLY A 69 6.81 -3.77 6.12
C GLY A 69 7.13 -4.42 7.47
N TYR A 70 6.68 -5.65 7.71
CA TYR A 70 7.07 -6.42 8.89
C TYR A 70 8.56 -6.80 8.86
N PHE A 71 9.06 -7.34 7.75
CA PHE A 71 10.49 -7.68 7.62
C PHE A 71 11.40 -6.44 7.67
N ALA A 72 10.96 -5.32 7.09
CA ALA A 72 11.69 -4.05 7.19
C ALA A 72 11.79 -3.57 8.65
N LYS A 73 10.70 -3.66 9.42
CA LYS A 73 10.71 -3.33 10.85
C LYS A 73 11.62 -4.25 11.67
N LEU A 74 11.67 -5.55 11.35
CA LEU A 74 12.60 -6.48 12.00
C LEU A 74 14.07 -6.11 11.76
N LYS A 75 14.38 -5.49 10.62
CA LYS A 75 15.71 -4.99 10.28
C LYS A 75 15.96 -3.54 10.72
N GLU A 76 15.02 -2.92 11.45
CA GLU A 76 15.08 -1.50 11.82
C GLU A 76 15.21 -0.55 10.61
N VAL A 77 14.72 -0.98 9.44
CA VAL A 77 14.73 -0.21 8.19
C VAL A 77 13.52 0.71 8.14
N GLN A 78 13.74 1.96 7.73
CA GLN A 78 12.66 2.94 7.57
C GLN A 78 11.71 2.53 6.44
N VAL A 79 10.40 2.57 6.71
CA VAL A 79 9.36 2.22 5.74
C VAL A 79 8.58 3.48 5.36
N PHE A 80 8.42 3.69 4.06
CA PHE A 80 7.54 4.70 3.49
C PHE A 80 6.45 4.06 2.65
N TYR A 81 5.26 4.64 2.68
CA TYR A 81 4.14 4.24 1.85
C TYR A 81 3.82 5.36 0.87
N PHE A 82 3.50 5.00 -0.37
CA PHE A 82 3.06 5.96 -1.38
C PHE A 82 1.79 5.53 -2.09
N GLU A 83 0.99 6.49 -2.51
CA GLU A 83 -0.19 6.27 -3.34
C GLU A 83 -0.54 7.55 -4.11
N PRO A 84 -1.15 7.46 -5.30
CA PRO A 84 -1.68 8.64 -5.97
C PRO A 84 -2.61 9.41 -5.04
N GLY A 85 -2.26 10.66 -4.80
CA GLY A 85 -3.04 11.61 -4.02
C GLY A 85 -4.09 12.33 -4.86
N PRO A 86 -4.92 13.15 -4.23
CA PRO A 86 -5.87 13.99 -4.95
C PRO A 86 -5.14 15.02 -5.84
N TYR A 87 -5.82 15.51 -6.86
CA TYR A 87 -5.35 16.61 -7.73
C TYR A 87 -4.00 16.38 -8.46
N GLY A 88 -3.68 15.13 -8.80
CA GLY A 88 -2.43 14.79 -9.50
C GLY A 88 -1.19 14.82 -8.60
N THR A 89 -1.39 14.80 -7.28
CA THR A 89 -0.31 14.70 -6.29
C THR A 89 0.02 13.24 -5.98
N MET A 90 1.08 13.04 -5.21
CA MET A 90 1.45 11.74 -4.63
C MET A 90 1.50 11.89 -3.11
N ILE A 91 0.87 10.96 -2.39
CA ILE A 91 1.05 10.82 -0.94
C ILE A 91 2.35 10.04 -0.74
N PHE A 92 3.20 10.49 0.18
CA PHE A 92 4.43 9.81 0.59
C PHE A 92 4.59 9.96 2.10
N ASP A 93 4.37 8.89 2.86
CA ASP A 93 4.17 8.98 4.30
C ASP A 93 4.66 7.72 5.04
N PRO A 94 5.40 7.86 6.15
CA PRO A 94 5.93 6.71 6.90
C PRO A 94 4.88 5.98 7.77
N LYS A 95 3.71 6.58 8.04
CA LYS A 95 2.63 5.95 8.82
C LYS A 95 1.67 5.12 7.96
N GLY A 96 1.44 5.53 6.72
CA GLY A 96 0.51 4.86 5.81
C GLY A 96 -0.07 5.82 4.78
N VAL A 97 -1.00 5.34 3.98
CA VAL A 97 -1.69 6.16 2.97
C VAL A 97 -3.21 6.06 3.16
N ASN A 98 -3.98 6.86 2.41
CA ASN A 98 -5.42 6.98 2.55
C ASN A 98 -5.84 7.26 4.00
N CYS A 99 -6.57 6.35 4.64
CA CYS A 99 -7.05 6.50 6.01
C CYS A 99 -5.95 6.41 7.07
N ASN A 100 -4.75 5.91 6.73
CA ASN A 100 -3.63 5.76 7.66
C ASN A 100 -2.53 6.81 7.45
N MET A 101 -2.74 7.79 6.56
CA MET A 101 -1.79 8.88 6.35
C MET A 101 -1.65 9.75 7.60
N SER A 102 -0.46 10.31 7.79
CA SER A 102 -0.26 11.36 8.78
C SER A 102 -0.99 12.61 8.31
N ILE A 103 -2.04 12.99 9.03
CA ILE A 103 -2.70 14.28 8.81
C ILE A 103 -2.11 15.27 9.81
N THR A 104 -1.43 16.29 9.30
CA THR A 104 -0.97 17.41 10.12
C THR A 104 -2.19 18.20 10.60
N THR A 105 -2.35 18.38 11.91
CA THR A 105 -3.38 19.24 12.51
C THR A 105 -2.99 20.72 12.47
N ALA A 106 -2.25 21.14 11.44
CA ALA A 106 -1.87 22.54 11.27
C ALA A 106 -3.14 23.37 11.27
N SER A 107 -3.18 24.45 12.06
CA SER A 107 -4.36 25.32 12.07
C SER A 107 -4.56 25.92 10.69
N LEU A 108 -5.81 26.28 10.36
CA LEU A 108 -6.09 27.03 9.14
C LEU A 108 -5.23 28.29 9.04
N ASP A 109 -4.90 28.92 10.18
CA ASP A 109 -4.01 30.08 10.22
C ASP A 109 -2.56 29.70 9.85
N MET A 110 -2.05 28.55 10.30
CA MET A 110 -0.75 28.04 9.87
C MET A 110 -0.70 27.71 8.38
N MET A 111 -1.81 27.25 7.81
CA MET A 111 -1.94 27.01 6.37
C MET A 111 -2.09 28.32 5.57
N ARG A 112 -2.77 29.32 6.11
CA ARG A 112 -3.01 30.63 5.47
C ARG A 112 -1.80 31.54 5.49
N ASN A 113 -0.97 31.48 6.52
CA ASN A 113 0.17 32.37 6.68
C ASN A 113 1.31 32.18 5.65
N ASN A 114 1.24 31.16 4.78
CA ASN A 114 2.24 30.89 3.74
C ASN A 114 1.64 30.57 2.36
N VAL A 115 0.34 30.79 2.16
CA VAL A 115 -0.32 30.41 0.90
C VAL A 115 -1.11 31.60 0.38
N ASN A 116 -0.85 31.98 -0.88
CA ASN A 116 -1.57 33.05 -1.55
C ASN A 116 -3.08 32.70 -1.58
N GLU A 117 -3.94 33.63 -1.18
CA GLU A 117 -5.40 33.45 -1.21
C GLU A 117 -5.89 33.06 -2.62
N ASP A 118 -5.24 33.59 -3.67
CA ASP A 118 -5.49 33.23 -5.07
C ASP A 118 -5.20 31.74 -5.34
N GLU A 119 -4.20 31.16 -4.68
CA GLU A 119 -3.82 29.76 -4.84
C GLU A 119 -4.80 28.84 -4.10
N ILE A 120 -5.30 29.25 -2.92
CA ILE A 120 -6.37 28.54 -2.21
C ILE A 120 -7.66 28.58 -3.02
N GLU A 121 -8.04 29.75 -3.54
CA GLU A 121 -9.24 29.91 -4.36
C GLU A 121 -9.10 29.14 -5.68
N TYR A 122 -7.93 29.17 -6.32
CA TYR A 122 -7.63 28.34 -7.48
C TYR A 122 -7.76 26.85 -7.16
N LEU A 123 -7.16 26.38 -6.07
CA LEU A 123 -7.24 24.99 -5.65
C LEU A 123 -8.68 24.61 -5.30
N TYR A 124 -9.42 25.42 -4.56
CA TYR A 124 -10.81 25.19 -4.20
C TYR A 124 -11.73 25.15 -5.44
N ASN A 125 -11.59 26.11 -6.33
CA ASN A 125 -12.34 26.15 -7.58
C ASN A 125 -11.97 24.97 -8.47
N LYS A 126 -10.68 24.60 -8.57
CA LYS A 126 -10.23 23.39 -9.24
C LYS A 126 -10.78 22.13 -8.57
N CYS A 127 -10.90 22.08 -7.25
CA CYS A 127 -11.52 20.97 -6.53
C CYS A 127 -13.00 20.85 -6.92
N ILE A 128 -13.76 21.93 -6.92
CA ILE A 128 -15.19 21.92 -7.25
C ILE A 128 -15.41 21.62 -8.74
N THR A 129 -14.67 22.28 -9.63
CA THR A 129 -14.81 22.07 -11.09
C THR A 129 -14.29 20.70 -11.48
N SER A 130 -13.18 20.22 -10.93
CA SER A 130 -12.72 18.83 -11.17
C SER A 130 -13.60 17.78 -10.52
N VAL A 131 -14.40 18.09 -9.50
CA VAL A 131 -15.45 17.19 -8.98
C VAL A 131 -16.68 17.19 -9.90
N SER A 132 -16.97 18.30 -10.58
CA SER A 132 -18.00 18.35 -11.63
C SER A 132 -17.57 17.69 -12.96
N GLU A 133 -16.26 17.70 -13.27
CA GLU A 133 -15.69 17.11 -14.50
C GLU A 133 -15.14 15.69 -14.31
N LYS A 134 -14.77 15.30 -13.09
CA LYS A 134 -14.67 13.88 -12.76
C LYS A 134 -16.07 13.37 -12.83
N LYS A 135 -16.33 12.64 -13.92
CA LYS A 135 -17.19 11.46 -13.88
C LYS A 135 -16.89 10.80 -12.53
N PHE A 136 -17.77 11.01 -11.55
CA PHE A 136 -18.11 9.92 -10.65
C PHE A 136 -18.34 8.79 -11.63
N TYR A 137 -17.40 7.85 -11.71
CA TYR A 137 -17.68 6.62 -12.40
C TYR A 137 -18.89 6.12 -11.64
N GLU A 138 -20.09 6.33 -12.20
CA GLU A 138 -21.31 5.61 -11.82
C GLU A 138 -20.82 4.23 -11.48
N LYS A 139 -21.03 3.77 -10.25
CA LYS A 139 -20.47 2.54 -9.65
C LYS A 139 -20.44 1.40 -10.67
N ASN A 140 -19.45 1.40 -11.55
CA ASN A 140 -19.41 0.51 -12.67
C ASN A 140 -18.49 -0.56 -12.16
N ILE A 141 -19.09 -1.72 -11.92
CA ILE A 141 -18.44 -2.88 -11.34
C ILE A 141 -17.11 -3.17 -12.07
N GLY A 142 -17.02 -2.80 -13.37
CA GLY A 142 -15.82 -2.79 -14.21
C GLY A 142 -14.59 -2.05 -13.67
N SER A 143 -14.77 -1.00 -12.87
CA SER A 143 -13.66 -0.25 -12.25
C SER A 143 -12.97 -1.02 -11.12
N TYR A 144 -13.74 -1.83 -10.38
CA TYR A 144 -13.20 -2.79 -9.42
C TYR A 144 -12.44 -3.91 -10.14
N PHE A 145 -12.93 -4.37 -11.30
CA PHE A 145 -12.25 -5.37 -12.13
C PHE A 145 -10.88 -4.92 -12.66
N ARG A 146 -10.61 -3.61 -12.80
CA ARG A 146 -9.27 -3.12 -13.14
C ARG A 146 -8.26 -3.37 -12.02
N LYS A 147 -8.67 -3.14 -10.76
CA LYS A 147 -7.84 -3.41 -9.58
C LYS A 147 -7.68 -4.92 -9.32
N ILE A 148 -8.65 -5.74 -9.72
CA ILE A 148 -8.55 -7.20 -9.59
C ILE A 148 -7.35 -7.74 -10.36
N LYS A 149 -7.03 -7.21 -11.55
CA LYS A 149 -5.82 -7.61 -12.28
C LYS A 149 -4.55 -7.28 -11.50
N ASP A 150 -4.44 -6.07 -10.94
CA ASP A 150 -3.26 -5.68 -10.14
C ASP A 150 -3.14 -6.50 -8.85
N VAL A 151 -4.27 -6.88 -8.24
CA VAL A 151 -4.31 -7.78 -7.07
C VAL A 151 -3.90 -9.21 -7.47
N LEU A 152 -4.43 -9.74 -8.57
CA LEU A 152 -4.08 -11.08 -9.09
C LEU A 152 -2.65 -11.15 -9.63
N GLN A 153 -2.09 -10.03 -10.10
CA GLN A 153 -0.72 -9.91 -10.59
C GLN A 153 0.29 -9.54 -9.50
N SER A 154 -0.18 -9.16 -8.32
CA SER A 154 0.67 -9.03 -7.12
C SER A 154 1.01 -10.40 -6.54
N VAL A 155 1.52 -11.30 -7.38
CA VAL A 155 2.23 -12.51 -6.95
C VAL A 155 3.72 -12.11 -6.91
N PRO A 156 4.48 -12.48 -5.86
CA PRO A 156 5.90 -12.19 -5.84
C PRO A 156 6.57 -12.79 -7.10
N PRO A 157 7.60 -12.12 -7.65
CA PRO A 157 8.34 -12.64 -8.80
C PRO A 157 8.86 -14.05 -8.47
N ILE A 158 8.60 -15.01 -9.38
CA ILE A 158 9.15 -16.35 -9.28
C ILE A 158 10.63 -16.24 -9.68
N TYR A 159 11.52 -16.19 -8.71
CA TYR A 159 12.93 -16.46 -8.96
C TYR A 159 13.11 -17.97 -9.05
N PHE A 160 13.53 -18.45 -10.22
CA PHE A 160 13.99 -19.82 -10.47
C PHE A 160 15.34 -20.06 -9.80
#